data_AF-A0A1Y4DI68-F1
#
_entry.id   AF-A0A1Y4DI68-F1
#
_cell.length_a   1.000
_cell.length_b   1.000
_cell.length_c   1.000
_cell.angle_alpha   90.00
_cell.angle_beta   90.00
_cell.angle_gamma   90.00
#
_symmetry.space_group_name_H-M   'P 1'
#
loop_
_entity.id
_entity.type
_entity.pdbx_description
1 polymer ?
#
loop_
_entity_poly.entity_id
_entity_poly.type
_entity_poly.pdbx_seq_one_letter_code
_entity_poly.pdbx_strand_id
1 'polypeptide(L)'
;MKKLIRITALLVIAGLLFSNWWRGRQIDKLAAQSGTLSDSQAARVVVKDNKLTATVRQPDGSVKTEVRYLPPEGHAEVVQPTDGPTEISVKRAGFTFRPAVQGLLGKELKAGLGARLVYFDRYGAGVGLDTDLEGYLFVDRRLDDLTGFLKNTTVGLYGGRGRLGVLVGVYF
;
A
#
# COMPACT_ATOMS: atom_id res chain seq x y z
N MET A 1 11.77 29.06 -3.14
CA MET A 1 11.46 27.67 -3.57
C MET A 1 11.93 26.58 -2.60
N LYS A 2 13.20 26.52 -2.17
CA LYS A 2 13.68 25.46 -1.24
C LYS A 2 12.86 25.28 0.05
N LYS A 3 12.44 26.38 0.69
CA LYS A 3 11.59 26.34 1.90
C LYS A 3 10.20 25.74 1.61
N LEU A 4 9.59 26.11 0.49
CA LEU A 4 8.27 25.62 0.09
C LEU A 4 8.30 24.10 -0.17
N ILE A 5 9.29 23.61 -0.92
CA ILE A 5 9.45 22.17 -1.20
C ILE A 5 9.60 21.37 0.10
N ARG A 6 10.38 21.88 1.07
CA ARG A 6 10.53 21.24 2.39
C ARG A 6 9.22 21.20 3.15
N ILE A 7 8.45 22.28 3.14
CA ILE A 7 7.12 22.33 3.77
C ILE A 7 6.18 21.34 3.10
N THR A 8 6.12 21.30 1.76
CA THR A 8 5.30 20.35 1.02
C THR A 8 5.71 18.90 1.32
N ALA A 9 7.01 18.60 1.33
CA ALA A 9 7.51 17.28 1.69
C ALA A 9 7.12 16.89 3.12
N LEU A 10 7.23 17.80 4.08
CA LEU A 10 6.80 17.58 5.47
C LEU A 10 5.28 17.34 5.57
N LEU A 11 4.48 18.11 4.84
CA LEU A 11 3.02 17.92 4.79
C LEU A 11 2.65 16.58 4.17
N VAL A 12 3.36 16.15 3.11
CA VAL A 12 3.18 14.82 2.52
C VAL A 12 3.50 13.76 3.57
N ILE A 13 4.69 13.81 4.20
CA ILE A 13 5.07 12.85 5.25
C ILE A 13 4.02 12.81 6.37
N ALA A 14 3.62 13.96 6.90
CA ALA A 14 2.62 14.06 7.95
C ALA A 14 1.26 13.47 7.53
N GLY A 15 0.81 13.75 6.30
CA GLY A 15 -0.41 13.19 5.74
C GLY A 15 -0.35 11.67 5.60
N LEU A 16 0.79 11.13 5.16
CA LEU A 16 0.98 9.67 5.05
C LEU A 16 0.99 8.99 6.42
N LEU A 17 1.64 9.60 7.43
CA LEU A 17 1.64 9.10 8.81
C LEU A 17 0.25 9.14 9.44
N PHE A 18 -0.48 10.26 9.27
CA PHE A 18 -1.84 10.40 9.76
C PHE A 18 -2.79 9.38 9.12
N SER A 19 -2.67 9.16 7.81
CA SER A 19 -3.46 8.15 7.08
C SER A 19 -3.25 6.74 7.64
N ASN A 20 -2.00 6.36 7.91
CA ASN A 20 -1.70 5.05 8.50
C ASN A 20 -2.33 4.90 9.89
N TRP A 21 -2.21 5.91 10.75
CA TRP A 21 -2.79 5.88 12.08
C TRP A 21 -4.31 5.77 12.05
N TRP A 22 -4.97 6.59 11.23
CA TRP A 22 -6.44 6.57 11.09
C TRP A 22 -6.94 5.20 10.62
N ARG A 23 -6.20 4.55 9.73
CA ARG A 23 -6.54 3.23 9.20
C ARG A 23 -6.43 2.10 10.19
N GLY A 24 -5.39 2.10 11.03
CA GLY A 24 -5.25 1.11 12.11
C GLY A 24 -6.56 1.05 12.91
N ARG A 25 -7.07 2.22 13.30
CA ARG A 25 -8.36 2.33 13.99
C ARG A 25 -9.57 1.86 13.18
N GLN A 26 -9.57 2.01 11.86
CA GLN A 26 -10.67 1.51 11.02
C GLN A 26 -10.65 -0.02 10.89
N ILE A 27 -9.47 -0.65 10.80
CA ILE A 27 -9.37 -2.11 10.81
C ILE A 27 -9.91 -2.65 12.11
N ASP A 28 -9.48 -2.10 13.25
CA ASP A 28 -9.88 -2.57 14.57
C ASP A 28 -11.41 -2.56 14.73
N LYS A 29 -12.07 -1.51 14.22
CA LYS A 29 -13.53 -1.42 14.20
C LYS A 29 -14.20 -2.47 13.32
N LEU A 30 -13.63 -2.77 12.14
CA LEU A 30 -14.18 -3.77 11.23
C LEU A 30 -13.98 -5.20 11.75
N ALA A 31 -12.84 -5.47 12.38
CA ALA A 31 -12.58 -6.74 13.05
C ALA A 31 -13.57 -6.97 14.20
N ALA A 32 -13.97 -5.91 14.90
CA ALA A 32 -14.97 -5.97 15.97
C ALA A 32 -16.42 -6.23 15.48
N GLN A 33 -16.72 -6.10 14.19
CA GLN A 33 -18.08 -6.21 13.64
C GLN A 33 -18.50 -7.62 13.19
N SER A 34 -17.70 -8.67 13.44
CA SER A 34 -18.04 -10.10 13.36
C SER A 34 -18.91 -10.58 12.17
N GLY A 35 -18.30 -11.34 11.25
CA GLY A 35 -19.01 -12.09 10.22
C GLY A 35 -19.56 -13.43 10.72
N THR A 36 -20.58 -13.95 10.04
CA THR A 36 -21.12 -15.29 10.25
C THR A 36 -20.56 -16.27 9.19
N LEU A 37 -20.27 -17.50 9.61
CA LEU A 37 -19.97 -18.64 8.71
C LEU A 37 -21.19 -19.55 8.68
N SER A 38 -21.53 -20.13 7.53
CA SER A 38 -22.52 -21.20 7.48
C SER A 38 -22.00 -22.44 8.22
N ASP A 39 -22.90 -23.27 8.76
CA ASP A 39 -22.53 -24.46 9.55
C ASP A 39 -21.62 -25.44 8.78
N SER A 40 -21.69 -25.46 7.44
CA SER A 40 -20.87 -26.29 6.57
C SER A 40 -19.49 -25.71 6.21
N GLN A 41 -19.18 -24.45 6.54
CA GLN A 41 -17.95 -23.79 6.12
C GLN A 41 -16.91 -23.74 7.25
N ALA A 42 -15.71 -24.30 6.99
CA ALA A 42 -14.57 -24.19 7.89
C ALA A 42 -13.93 -22.79 7.85
N ALA A 43 -13.88 -22.16 6.67
CA ALA A 43 -13.35 -20.82 6.49
C ALA A 43 -13.97 -20.13 5.27
N ARG A 44 -13.97 -18.80 5.29
CA ARG A 44 -14.32 -17.94 4.16
C ARG A 44 -13.30 -16.80 4.08
N VAL A 45 -12.73 -16.59 2.90
CA VAL A 45 -11.86 -15.44 2.63
C VAL A 45 -12.47 -14.60 1.52
N VAL A 46 -12.66 -13.32 1.81
CA VAL A 46 -13.16 -12.33 0.85
C VAL A 46 -12.11 -11.24 0.74
N VAL A 47 -11.62 -11.03 -0.48
CA VAL A 47 -10.79 -9.87 -0.82
C VAL A 47 -11.68 -8.87 -1.53
N LYS A 48 -11.82 -7.68 -0.96
CA LYS A 48 -12.53 -6.56 -1.60
C LYS A 48 -11.66 -5.31 -1.56
N ASP A 49 -11.42 -4.75 -2.74
CA ASP A 49 -10.47 -3.68 -2.99
C ASP A 49 -9.07 -4.04 -2.48
N ASN A 50 -8.74 -3.58 -1.28
CA ASN A 50 -7.44 -3.65 -0.64
C ASN A 50 -7.53 -4.32 0.75
N LYS A 51 -8.69 -4.88 1.09
CA LYS A 51 -8.98 -5.50 2.37
C LYS A 51 -9.24 -6.98 2.16
N LEU A 52 -8.54 -7.78 2.95
CA LEU A 52 -8.83 -9.18 3.15
C LEU A 52 -9.65 -9.30 4.43
N THR A 53 -10.87 -9.80 4.30
CA THR A 53 -11.68 -10.24 5.43
C THR A 53 -11.70 -11.75 5.39
N ALA A 54 -11.27 -12.36 6.48
CA ALA A 54 -11.34 -13.80 6.60
C ALA A 54 -12.03 -14.19 7.89
N THR A 55 -12.89 -15.17 7.75
CA THR A 55 -13.69 -15.69 8.83
C THR A 55 -13.37 -17.16 8.92
N VAL A 56 -12.89 -17.61 10.07
CA VAL A 56 -12.39 -18.97 10.31
C VAL A 56 -13.09 -19.53 11.54
N ARG A 57 -13.58 -20.78 11.46
CA ARG A 57 -14.10 -21.51 12.60
C ARG A 57 -12.95 -22.12 13.40
N GLN A 58 -12.92 -21.85 14.68
CA GLN A 58 -11.93 -22.40 15.61
C GLN A 58 -12.29 -23.83 16.06
N PRO A 59 -11.34 -24.58 16.64
CA PRO A 59 -11.59 -25.93 17.14
C PRO A 59 -12.68 -26.00 18.22
N ASP A 60 -12.90 -24.92 18.97
CA ASP A 60 -13.95 -24.80 20.00
C ASP A 60 -15.34 -24.47 19.40
N GLY A 61 -15.45 -24.38 18.07
CA GLY A 61 -16.67 -24.03 17.35
C GLY A 61 -16.93 -22.53 17.24
N SER A 62 -16.15 -21.68 17.91
CA SER A 62 -16.27 -20.22 17.80
C SER A 62 -15.83 -19.73 16.42
N VAL A 63 -16.35 -18.57 15.99
CA VAL A 63 -16.03 -17.97 14.70
C VAL A 63 -15.20 -16.72 14.91
N LYS A 64 -13.96 -16.73 14.41
CA LYS A 64 -13.07 -15.56 14.43
C LYS A 64 -13.07 -14.88 13.07
N THR A 65 -13.25 -13.57 13.05
CA THR A 65 -13.04 -12.76 11.85
C THR A 65 -11.74 -11.96 12.00
N GLU A 66 -10.83 -12.10 11.04
CA GLU A 66 -9.64 -11.27 10.90
C GLU A 66 -9.77 -10.39 9.67
N VAL A 67 -9.54 -9.09 9.85
CA VAL A 67 -9.45 -8.13 8.75
C VAL A 67 -8.00 -7.71 8.62
N ARG A 68 -7.40 -7.94 7.45
CA ARG A 68 -6.04 -7.53 7.13
C ARG A 68 -6.03 -6.68 5.88
N TYR A 69 -5.09 -5.76 5.78
CA TYR A 69 -4.83 -5.08 4.52
C TYR A 69 -4.03 -6.00 3.60
N LEU A 70 -4.48 -6.08 2.35
CA LEU A 70 -3.74 -6.68 1.26
C LEU A 70 -3.04 -5.56 0.47
N PRO A 71 -1.70 -5.53 0.43
CA PRO A 71 -0.96 -4.60 -0.43
C PRO A 71 -1.39 -4.74 -1.90
N PRO A 72 -1.38 -3.67 -2.71
CA PRO A 72 -1.82 -3.74 -4.11
C PRO A 72 -0.97 -4.69 -4.96
N GLU A 73 0.31 -4.83 -4.61
CA GLU A 73 1.26 -5.77 -5.21
C GLU A 73 1.39 -7.10 -4.45
N GLY A 74 0.73 -7.23 -3.29
CA GLY A 74 0.75 -8.42 -2.46
C GLY A 74 -0.29 -9.45 -2.87
N HIS A 75 -0.11 -10.67 -2.39
CA HIS A 75 -1.13 -11.72 -2.43
C HIS A 75 -1.37 -12.26 -1.02
N ALA A 76 -2.53 -12.89 -0.84
CA ALA A 76 -2.88 -13.59 0.38
C ALA A 76 -3.03 -15.08 0.09
N GLU A 77 -2.52 -15.87 1.01
CA GLU A 77 -2.63 -17.33 0.99
C GLU A 77 -3.28 -17.79 2.29
N VAL A 78 -4.22 -18.72 2.16
CA VAL A 78 -4.79 -19.44 3.30
C VAL A 78 -3.93 -20.66 3.51
N VAL A 79 -3.24 -20.69 4.64
CA VAL A 79 -2.43 -21.83 5.04
C VAL A 79 -3.27 -22.64 6.03
N GLN A 80 -3.61 -23.87 5.68
CA GLN A 80 -4.17 -24.86 6.60
C GLN A 80 -3.03 -25.81 7.00
N PRO A 81 -2.36 -25.59 8.14
CA PRO A 81 -1.35 -26.52 8.61
C PRO A 81 -2.00 -27.87 8.94
N THR A 82 -1.26 -28.96 8.77
CA THR A 82 -1.71 -30.32 9.13
C THR A 82 -1.98 -30.44 10.63
N ASP A 83 -1.20 -29.71 11.45
CA ASP A 83 -1.38 -29.54 12.89
C ASP A 83 -1.40 -28.04 13.22
N GLY A 84 -2.60 -27.48 13.44
CA GLY A 84 -2.73 -26.09 13.90
C GLY A 84 -3.97 -25.36 13.36
N PRO A 85 -4.23 -24.15 13.89
CA PRO A 85 -5.31 -23.32 13.38
C PRO A 85 -5.02 -22.90 11.93
N THR A 86 -6.08 -22.74 11.13
CA THR A 86 -5.95 -22.13 9.80
C THR A 86 -5.37 -20.72 9.95
N GLU A 87 -4.26 -20.46 9.27
CA GLU A 87 -3.57 -19.18 9.28
C GLU A 87 -3.71 -18.48 7.94
N ILE A 88 -3.62 -17.15 7.97
CA ILE A 88 -3.69 -16.32 6.78
C ILE A 88 -2.38 -15.58 6.66
N SER A 89 -1.61 -16.00 5.66
CA SER A 89 -0.37 -15.33 5.30
C SER A 89 -0.68 -14.26 4.26
N VAL A 90 -0.21 -13.04 4.52
CA VAL A 90 -0.27 -11.94 3.56
C VAL A 90 1.15 -11.58 3.19
N LYS A 91 1.49 -11.67 1.91
CA LYS A 91 2.82 -11.28 1.43
C LYS A 91 2.93 -9.76 1.42
N ARG A 92 3.53 -9.22 2.49
CA ARG A 92 3.67 -7.77 2.71
C ARG A 92 4.91 -7.16 2.08
N ALA A 93 5.83 -7.94 1.52
CA ALA A 93 7.03 -7.40 0.89
C ALA A 93 7.49 -8.25 -0.29
N GLY A 94 8.16 -7.62 -1.24
CA GLY A 94 8.77 -8.34 -2.35
C GLY A 94 9.23 -7.43 -3.47
N PHE A 95 9.69 -8.07 -4.54
CA PHE A 95 9.98 -7.42 -5.81
C PHE A 95 8.70 -7.28 -6.64
N THR A 96 8.67 -6.23 -7.46
CA THR A 96 7.60 -5.96 -8.40
C THR A 96 8.17 -5.27 -9.63
N PHE A 97 7.39 -5.14 -10.69
CA PHE A 97 7.69 -4.25 -11.80
C PHE A 97 6.42 -3.51 -12.17
N ARG A 98 6.29 -2.27 -11.68
CA ARG A 98 5.13 -1.43 -11.99
C ARG A 98 5.58 -0.14 -12.67
N PRO A 99 5.41 -0.01 -14.00
CA PRO A 99 5.72 1.22 -14.70
C PRO A 99 4.73 2.33 -14.31
N ALA A 100 5.19 3.58 -14.34
CA ALA A 100 4.42 4.75 -13.96
C ALA A 100 4.83 5.99 -14.75
N VAL A 101 3.86 6.89 -14.96
CA VAL A 101 4.12 8.29 -15.27
C VAL A 101 4.13 9.07 -13.96
N GLN A 102 5.07 10.00 -13.82
CA GLN A 102 5.31 10.74 -12.58
C GLN A 102 5.42 12.25 -12.85
N GLY A 103 4.74 13.04 -12.03
CA GLY A 103 5.01 14.47 -11.86
C GLY A 103 6.01 14.67 -10.74
N LEU A 104 7.05 15.45 -11.00
CA LEU A 104 8.19 15.67 -10.12
C LEU A 104 8.23 17.14 -9.70
N LEU A 105 7.91 17.41 -8.44
CA LEU A 105 7.93 18.75 -7.86
C LEU A 105 9.23 18.97 -7.09
N GLY A 106 10.21 19.61 -7.72
CA GLY A 106 11.50 19.99 -7.12
C GLY A 106 11.78 21.48 -7.25
N LYS A 107 13.01 21.83 -7.65
CA LYS A 107 13.35 23.22 -8.04
C LYS A 107 12.51 23.69 -9.23
N GLU A 108 12.18 22.75 -10.10
CA GLU A 108 11.33 22.89 -11.27
C GLU A 108 10.26 21.80 -11.22
N LEU A 109 9.16 22.03 -11.93
CA LEU A 109 8.16 21.01 -12.18
C LEU A 109 8.58 20.22 -13.42
N LYS A 110 8.73 18.92 -13.28
CA LYS A 110 9.07 18.01 -14.40
C LYS A 110 8.09 16.86 -14.48
N ALA A 111 8.08 16.21 -15.63
CA ALA A 111 7.49 14.88 -15.78
C ALA A 111 8.60 13.83 -15.79
N GLY A 112 8.24 12.58 -15.57
CA GLY A 112 9.16 11.45 -15.67
C GLY A 112 8.44 10.14 -15.88
N LEU A 113 9.21 9.15 -16.33
CA LEU A 113 8.82 7.75 -16.36
C LEU A 113 9.57 7.03 -15.25
N GLY A 114 8.89 6.15 -14.54
CA GLY A 114 9.50 5.37 -13.47
C GLY A 114 8.95 3.97 -13.41
N ALA A 115 9.64 3.12 -12.66
CA ALA A 115 9.17 1.79 -12.33
C ALA A 115 9.40 1.51 -10.84
N ARG A 116 8.35 1.06 -10.15
CA ARG A 116 8.49 0.48 -8.81
C ARG A 116 9.13 -0.90 -8.95
N LEU A 117 10.16 -1.14 -8.16
CA LEU A 117 10.94 -2.38 -8.19
C LEU A 117 10.77 -3.22 -6.93
N VAL A 118 10.50 -2.56 -5.81
CA VAL A 118 10.25 -3.21 -4.51
C VAL A 118 9.05 -2.59 -3.84
N TYR A 119 8.36 -3.40 -3.04
CA TYR A 119 7.27 -2.93 -2.18
C TYR A 119 7.40 -3.50 -0.77
N PHE A 120 6.96 -2.70 0.19
CA PHE A 120 6.72 -3.08 1.56
C PHE A 120 5.38 -2.48 1.99
N ASP A 121 4.39 -3.34 2.14
CA ASP A 121 3.00 -2.97 2.39
C ASP A 121 2.51 -1.98 1.32
N ARG A 122 2.08 -0.78 1.70
CA ARG A 122 1.66 0.30 0.78
C ARG A 122 2.81 1.10 0.19
N TYR A 123 4.01 0.89 0.71
CA TYR A 123 5.19 1.63 0.34
C TYR A 123 5.93 0.94 -0.79
N GLY A 124 6.53 1.74 -1.65
CA GLY A 124 7.40 1.24 -2.70
C GLY A 124 8.69 2.02 -2.77
N ALA A 125 9.66 1.40 -3.43
CA ALA A 125 10.82 2.10 -3.94
C ALA A 125 11.07 1.71 -5.39
N GLY A 126 11.66 2.63 -6.14
CA GLY A 126 11.86 2.46 -7.57
C GLY A 126 12.85 3.44 -8.15
N VAL A 127 12.95 3.36 -9.47
CA VAL A 127 13.85 4.16 -10.29
C VAL A 127 13.07 4.86 -11.39
N GLY A 128 13.54 5.99 -11.86
CA GLY A 128 12.96 6.67 -13.00
C GLY A 128 13.91 7.60 -13.73
N LEU A 129 13.44 8.10 -14.86
CA LEU A 129 14.07 9.08 -15.73
C LEU A 129 13.11 10.27 -15.88
N ASP A 130 13.62 11.48 -15.74
CA ASP A 130 12.83 12.68 -16.02
C ASP A 130 12.91 13.07 -17.50
N THR A 131 12.26 14.17 -17.87
CA THR A 131 12.27 14.72 -19.23
C THR A 131 13.66 15.09 -19.76
N ASP A 132 14.64 15.28 -18.89
CA ASP A 132 16.03 15.60 -19.27
C ASP A 132 16.91 14.34 -19.32
N LEU A 133 16.28 13.16 -19.24
CA LEU A 133 16.93 11.85 -19.17
C LEU A 133 17.84 11.70 -17.93
N GLU A 134 17.59 12.48 -16.87
CA GLU A 134 18.32 12.34 -15.62
C GLU A 134 17.65 11.29 -14.72
N GLY A 135 18.45 10.31 -14.28
CA GLY A 135 18.04 9.28 -13.36
C GLY A 135 17.68 9.81 -11.97
N TYR A 136 16.64 9.23 -11.38
CA TYR A 136 16.27 9.45 -9.98
C TYR A 136 15.83 8.14 -9.32
N LEU A 137 15.99 8.09 -8.00
CA LEU A 137 15.39 7.10 -7.13
C LEU A 137 14.17 7.70 -6.46
N PHE A 138 13.21 6.87 -6.13
CA PHE A 138 12.05 7.32 -5.37
C PHE A 138 11.61 6.33 -4.32
N VAL A 139 10.94 6.87 -3.30
CA VAL A 139 10.12 6.13 -2.34
C VAL A 139 8.74 6.74 -2.34
N ASP A 140 7.71 5.91 -2.29
CA ASP A 140 6.35 6.37 -2.47
C ASP A 140 5.35 5.51 -1.69
N ARG A 141 4.12 6.01 -1.58
CA ARG A 141 2.99 5.32 -0.95
C ARG A 141 1.78 5.42 -1.85
N ARG A 142 1.13 4.28 -2.07
CA ARG A 142 -0.12 4.17 -2.82
C ARG A 142 -1.24 4.98 -2.15
N LEU A 143 -2.09 5.62 -2.96
CA LEU A 143 -3.22 6.46 -2.54
C LEU A 143 -4.60 5.88 -2.89
N ASP A 144 -4.61 4.74 -3.59
CA ASP A 144 -5.82 3.98 -3.92
C ASP A 144 -6.70 3.68 -2.72
N ASP A 145 -6.07 3.66 -1.56
CA ASP A 145 -6.70 3.43 -0.30
C ASP A 145 -7.43 4.66 0.26
N LEU A 146 -6.93 5.89 0.06
CA LEU A 146 -7.42 7.12 0.72
C LEU A 146 -8.86 7.48 0.36
N THR A 147 -9.19 7.43 -0.92
CA THR A 147 -10.47 7.95 -1.41
C THR A 147 -11.20 6.96 -2.32
N GLY A 148 -10.59 5.81 -2.65
CA GLY A 148 -11.12 4.85 -3.64
C GLY A 148 -11.13 5.38 -5.09
N PHE A 149 -11.07 6.71 -5.27
CA PHE A 149 -11.00 7.40 -6.56
C PHE A 149 -9.58 7.43 -7.15
N LEU A 150 -8.55 7.48 -6.29
CA LEU A 150 -7.15 7.58 -6.70
C LEU A 150 -6.50 6.21 -6.95
N LYS A 151 -7.19 5.34 -7.71
CA LYS A 151 -6.66 4.02 -8.07
C LYS A 151 -5.35 4.19 -8.83
N ASN A 152 -4.37 3.37 -8.49
CA ASN A 152 -3.03 3.42 -9.08
C ASN A 152 -2.24 4.71 -8.87
N THR A 153 -2.75 5.66 -8.08
CA THR A 153 -2.03 6.88 -7.75
C THR A 153 -1.08 6.64 -6.58
N THR A 154 0.03 7.35 -6.58
CA THR A 154 1.04 7.31 -5.53
C THR A 154 1.53 8.73 -5.22
N VAL A 155 1.98 8.94 -4.00
CA VAL A 155 2.71 10.15 -3.61
C VAL A 155 3.96 9.76 -2.83
N GLY A 156 5.04 10.51 -3.02
CA GLY A 156 6.32 10.14 -2.46
C GLY A 156 7.35 11.22 -2.52
N LEU A 157 8.59 10.81 -2.27
CA LEU A 157 9.78 11.64 -2.41
C LEU A 157 10.69 11.02 -3.47
N TYR A 158 11.34 11.87 -4.26
CA TYR A 158 12.36 11.46 -5.19
C TYR A 158 13.69 12.17 -4.90
N GLY A 159 14.79 11.52 -5.29
CA GLY A 159 16.14 12.06 -5.15
C GLY A 159 17.08 11.59 -6.27
N GLY A 160 17.93 12.49 -6.75
CA GLY A 160 18.95 12.19 -7.78
C GLY A 160 19.79 13.42 -8.14
N ARG A 161 21.08 13.25 -8.46
CA ARG A 161 22.04 14.33 -8.84
C ARG A 161 21.84 15.67 -8.10
N GLY A 162 21.75 15.64 -6.76
CA GLY A 162 21.60 16.85 -5.94
C GLY A 162 20.20 17.50 -5.96
N ARG A 163 19.19 16.80 -6.49
CA ARG A 163 17.78 17.18 -6.52
C ARG A 163 17.02 16.31 -5.52
N LEU A 164 16.10 16.93 -4.80
CA LEU A 164 15.16 16.27 -3.91
C LEU A 164 13.81 16.98 -4.03
N GLY A 165 12.74 16.20 -4.09
CA GLY A 165 11.42 16.75 -4.27
C GLY A 165 10.31 15.76 -3.95
N VAL A 166 9.09 16.20 -4.20
CA VAL A 166 7.89 15.39 -4.06
C VAL A 166 7.55 14.79 -5.41
N LEU A 167 7.11 13.53 -5.43
CA LEU A 167 6.53 12.93 -6.62
C LEU A 167 5.05 12.64 -6.42
N VAL A 168 4.31 12.73 -7.52
CA VAL A 168 2.98 12.15 -7.67
C VAL A 168 3.02 11.27 -8.90
N GLY A 169 2.65 10.01 -8.77
CA GLY A 169 2.72 9.05 -9.88
C GLY A 169 1.41 8.33 -10.11
N VAL A 170 1.23 7.83 -11.32
CA VAL A 170 0.15 6.92 -11.70
C VAL A 170 0.76 5.68 -12.32
N TYR A 171 0.52 4.54 -11.70
CA TYR A 171 0.97 3.23 -12.18
C TYR A 171 0.05 2.68 -13.28
N PHE A 172 0.65 1.96 -14.23
CA PHE A 172 -0.06 1.13 -15.20
C PHE A 172 -0.18 -0.32 -14.72
#